data_AF-A0A6J5UB69-F1
#
_entry.id   AF-A0A6J5UB69-F1
#
_cell.length_a   1.000
_cell.length_b   1.000
_cell.length_c   1.000
_cell.angle_alpha   90.00
_cell.angle_beta   90.00
_cell.angle_gamma   90.00
#
_symmetry.space_group_name_H-M   'P 1'
#
loop_
_entity.id
_entity.type
_entity.pdbx_description
1 polymer ?
#
loop_
_entity_poly.entity_id
_entity_poly.type
_entity_poly.pdbx_seq_one_letter_code
_entity_poly.pdbx_strand_id
1 'polypeptide(L)'
;MLTLGQKFTWICVNGGAVEIHERLDRAVMNVKCQEVYPNSMVSHCARVGSDHCSILIGSMPCGQKRKRVFIFESFWAEDAQCGVPCLGRR
;
A
#
# COMPACT_ATOMS: atom_id res chain seq x y z
N MET A 1 -13.47 6.57 -7.99
CA MET A 1 -12.99 5.78 -6.85
C MET A 1 -13.18 6.59 -5.58
N LEU A 2 -13.91 6.08 -4.60
CA LEU A 2 -14.11 6.77 -3.32
C LEU A 2 -12.86 6.60 -2.45
N THR A 3 -12.44 7.64 -1.71
CA THR A 3 -11.31 7.53 -0.76
C THR A 3 -11.78 7.82 0.66
N LEU A 4 -11.43 6.95 1.61
CA LEU A 4 -11.75 7.09 3.03
C LEU A 4 -10.48 6.95 3.89
N GLY A 5 -10.47 7.51 5.10
CA GLY A 5 -9.37 7.38 6.06
C GLY A 5 -8.48 8.63 6.14
N GLN A 6 -7.22 8.42 6.54
CA GLN A 6 -6.23 9.48 6.78
C GLN A 6 -6.06 10.40 5.55
N LYS A 7 -5.94 11.72 5.78
CA LYS A 7 -5.78 12.69 4.69
C LYS A 7 -4.38 12.61 4.06
N PHE A 8 -3.37 12.36 4.88
CA PHE A 8 -1.96 12.25 4.51
C PHE A 8 -1.53 10.80 4.63
N THR A 9 -0.64 10.37 3.74
CA THR A 9 -0.14 8.99 3.73
C THR A 9 1.29 8.90 4.21
N TRP A 10 1.99 10.01 4.35
CA TRP A 10 3.36 10.08 4.84
C TRP A 10 3.53 11.25 5.81
N ILE A 11 4.39 11.07 6.81
CA ILE A 11 4.84 12.14 7.69
C ILE A 11 6.35 12.00 7.90
N CYS A 12 7.07 13.11 7.79
CA CYS A 12 8.42 13.23 8.31
C CYS A 12 8.42 14.08 9.57
N VAL A 13 9.09 13.55 10.60
CA VAL A 13 9.39 14.28 11.83
C VAL A 13 10.88 14.57 11.84
N ASN A 14 11.26 15.84 11.74
CA ASN A 14 12.66 16.25 11.82
C ASN A 14 12.98 16.74 13.24
N GLY A 15 13.69 15.92 14.01
CA GLY A 15 14.19 16.29 15.34
C GLY A 15 13.11 16.71 16.36
N GLY A 16 11.83 16.38 16.11
CA GLY A 16 10.69 16.66 17.00
C GLY A 16 10.13 18.09 16.94
N ALA A 17 10.75 19.02 16.22
CA ALA A 17 10.30 20.41 16.16
C ALA A 17 9.41 20.72 14.95
N VAL A 18 9.58 19.97 13.86
CA VAL A 18 8.84 20.16 12.61
C VAL A 18 8.28 18.84 12.14
N GLU A 19 6.96 18.82 11.90
CA GLU A 19 6.23 17.71 11.31
C GLU A 19 5.71 18.12 9.94
N ILE A 20 6.11 17.38 8.91
CA ILE A 20 5.65 17.57 7.53
C ILE A 20 4.72 16.42 7.19
N HIS A 21 3.53 16.73 6.67
CA HIS A 21 2.54 15.73 6.27
C HIS A 21 2.31 15.80 4.76
N GLU A 22 2.49 14.68 4.06
CA GLU A 22 2.29 14.61 2.61
C GLU A 22 1.39 13.44 2.22
N ARG A 23 0.77 13.57 1.05
CA ARG A 23 -0.01 12.49 0.43
C ARG A 23 0.73 11.99 -0.80
N LEU A 24 1.65 11.06 -0.53
CA LEU A 24 2.56 10.48 -1.52
C LEU A 24 1.97 9.24 -2.19
N ASP A 25 1.16 8.47 -1.46
CA ASP A 25 0.64 7.19 -1.92
C ASP A 25 -0.70 7.37 -2.63
N ARG A 26 -0.81 6.83 -3.85
CA ARG A 26 -1.98 7.01 -4.73
C ARG A 26 -2.34 5.70 -5.43
N ALA A 27 -3.63 5.40 -5.45
CA ALA A 27 -4.20 4.36 -6.30
C ALA A 27 -4.71 4.97 -7.60
N VAL A 28 -4.26 4.45 -8.74
CA VAL A 28 -4.69 4.91 -10.07
C VAL A 28 -5.23 3.72 -10.85
N MET A 29 -6.32 3.93 -11.57
CA MET A 29 -6.90 2.93 -12.48
C MET A 29 -7.14 3.56 -13.84
N ASN A 30 -7.00 2.76 -14.90
CA ASN A 30 -7.43 3.17 -16.23
C ASN A 30 -8.94 2.95 -16.40
N VAL A 31 -9.51 3.49 -17.48
CA VAL A 31 -10.95 3.41 -17.79
C VAL A 31 -11.44 1.97 -17.86
N LYS A 32 -10.70 1.08 -18.52
CA LYS A 32 -11.06 -0.35 -18.64
C LYS A 32 -11.13 -1.04 -17.27
N CYS A 33 -10.20 -0.73 -16.37
CA CYS A 33 -10.23 -1.21 -15.00
C CYS A 33 -11.43 -0.65 -14.23
N GLN A 34 -11.79 0.62 -14.44
CA GLN A 34 -12.94 1.23 -13.79
C GLN A 34 -14.27 0.61 -14.25
N GLU A 35 -14.39 0.24 -15.52
CA GLU A 35 -15.56 -0.48 -16.06
C GLU A 35 -15.75 -1.85 -15.40
N VAL A 36 -14.65 -2.57 -15.13
CA VAL A 36 -14.69 -3.88 -14.45
C VAL A 36 -14.91 -3.75 -12.95
N TYR A 37 -14.43 -2.66 -12.34
CA TYR A 37 -14.51 -2.41 -10.89
C TYR A 37 -15.20 -1.07 -10.57
N PRO A 38 -16.48 -0.89 -10.94
CA PRO A 38 -17.17 0.40 -10.84
C PRO A 38 -17.33 0.87 -9.39
N ASN A 39 -17.46 -0.07 -8.45
CA ASN A 39 -17.63 0.19 -7.01
C ASN A 39 -16.31 0.09 -6.24
N SER A 40 -15.20 0.46 -6.88
CA SER A 40 -13.88 0.43 -6.25
C SER A 40 -13.69 1.58 -5.26
N MET A 41 -13.06 1.28 -4.14
CA MET A 41 -12.80 2.19 -3.02
C MET A 41 -11.34 2.10 -2.58
N VAL A 42 -10.79 3.22 -2.14
CA VAL A 42 -9.49 3.31 -1.44
C VAL A 42 -9.74 3.61 0.02
N SER A 43 -9.09 2.88 0.90
CA SER A 43 -9.07 3.16 2.33
C SER A 43 -7.61 3.38 2.76
N HIS A 44 -7.30 4.53 3.36
CA HIS A 44 -6.01 4.74 4.01
C HIS A 44 -6.10 4.18 5.44
N CYS A 45 -5.24 3.22 5.75
CA CYS A 45 -5.24 2.50 7.01
C CYS A 45 -4.69 3.33 8.18
N ALA A 46 -4.70 2.80 9.40
CA ALA A 46 -3.95 3.42 10.48
C ALA A 46 -2.45 3.31 10.19
N ARG A 47 -1.68 4.35 10.56
CA ARG A 47 -0.22 4.27 10.54
C ARG A 47 0.24 3.42 11.71
N VAL A 48 0.91 2.30 11.42
CA VAL A 48 1.46 1.40 12.44
C VAL A 48 2.85 0.97 11.98
N GLY A 49 3.88 1.33 12.74
CA GLY A 49 5.26 0.84 12.52
C GLY A 49 5.98 1.38 11.28
N SER A 50 5.44 2.40 10.60
CA SER A 50 6.08 3.09 9.47
C SER A 50 5.73 4.58 9.52
N ASP A 51 6.54 5.42 8.93
CA ASP A 51 6.23 6.82 8.60
C ASP A 51 5.19 6.94 7.47
N HIS A 52 4.94 5.85 6.74
CA HIS A 52 3.85 5.70 5.79
C HIS A 52 2.59 5.07 6.42
N CYS A 53 1.44 5.45 5.87
CA CYS A 53 0.14 4.85 6.08
C CYS A 53 -0.19 4.02 4.83
N SER A 54 -0.56 2.75 5.03
CA SER A 54 -0.87 1.86 3.92
C SER A 54 -2.20 2.25 3.24
N ILE A 55 -2.22 2.12 1.91
CA ILE A 55 -3.44 2.32 1.11
C ILE A 55 -4.01 0.95 0.73
N LEU A 56 -5.29 0.74 1.00
CA LEU A 56 -6.01 -0.48 0.67
C LEU A 56 -7.01 -0.20 -0.45
N ILE A 57 -6.90 -0.94 -1.55
CA ILE A 57 -7.87 -0.89 -2.64
C ILE A 57 -8.88 -2.02 -2.45
N GLY A 58 -10.11 -1.66 -2.13
CA GLY A 58 -11.26 -2.55 -2.15
C GLY A 58 -11.90 -2.52 -3.52
N SER A 59 -11.90 -3.66 -4.21
CA SER A 59 -12.78 -3.89 -5.35
C SER A 59 -13.66 -5.09 -5.04
N MET A 60 -14.98 -4.95 -5.19
CA MET A 60 -15.87 -6.09 -5.26
C MET A 60 -16.00 -6.47 -6.74
N PRO A 61 -15.21 -7.44 -7.26
CA PRO A 61 -15.51 -8.00 -8.56
C PRO A 61 -16.91 -8.62 -8.51
N CYS A 62 -17.75 -8.36 -9.52
CA CYS A 62 -18.97 -9.13 -9.76
C CYS A 62 -18.70 -10.57 -10.26
N GLY A 63 -17.57 -11.19 -9.88
CA GLY A 63 -17.11 -12.46 -10.47
C GLY A 63 -16.27 -13.33 -9.53
N GLN A 64 -15.92 -14.54 -10.00
CA GLN A 64 -15.17 -15.53 -9.23
C GLN A 64 -13.83 -14.98 -8.71
N LYS A 65 -13.61 -15.09 -7.40
CA LYS A 65 -12.36 -14.70 -6.75
C LYS A 65 -11.22 -15.59 -7.27
N ARG A 66 -10.27 -15.02 -8.00
CA ARG A 66 -8.99 -15.70 -8.31
C ARG A 66 -8.24 -16.01 -7.01
N LYS A 67 -7.54 -17.14 -6.95
CA LYS A 67 -6.59 -17.45 -5.88
C LYS A 67 -5.54 -16.33 -5.84
N ARG A 68 -5.40 -15.65 -4.70
CA ARG A 68 -4.29 -14.70 -4.50
C ARG A 68 -3.00 -15.51 -4.42
N VAL A 69 -2.04 -15.19 -5.26
CA VAL A 69 -0.68 -15.73 -5.18
C VAL A 69 0.17 -14.69 -4.48
N PHE A 70 0.81 -15.08 -3.39
CA PHE A 70 1.87 -14.27 -2.80
C PHE A 70 3.12 -14.46 -3.67
N ILE A 71 3.63 -13.37 -4.23
CA ILE A 71 4.86 -13.36 -5.03
C ILE A 71 5.88 -12.56 -4.24
N PHE A 72 7.05 -13.17 -4.02
CA PHE A 72 8.18 -12.57 -3.36
C PHE A 72 9.39 -12.70 -4.29
N GLU A 73 10.01 -11.58 -4.65
CA GLU A 73 11.25 -11.59 -5.42
C GLU A 73 12.44 -11.67 -4.46
N SER A 74 13.37 -12.59 -4.73
CA SER A 74 14.54 -12.79 -3.85
C SER A 74 15.39 -11.52 -3.72
N PHE A 75 15.43 -10.70 -4.77
CA PHE A 75 16.09 -9.40 -4.79
C PHE A 75 15.62 -8.47 -3.66
N TRP A 76 14.37 -8.57 -3.20
CA TRP A 76 13.86 -7.75 -2.09
C TRP A 76 14.51 -8.09 -0.75
N ALA A 77 15.11 -9.28 -0.61
CA ALA A 77 15.90 -9.67 0.57
C ALA A 77 17.40 -9.36 0.42
N GLU A 78 17.84 -8.85 -0.73
CA GLU A 78 19.26 -8.59 -1.04
C GLU A 78 19.72 -7.19 -0.65
N ASP A 79 18.85 -6.36 -0.07
CA ASP A 79 19.23 -5.04 0.44
C ASP A 79 20.28 -5.20 1.57
N ALA A 80 21.45 -4.60 1.37
CA ALA A 80 22.56 -4.62 2.32
C ALA A 80 22.20 -4.03 3.69
N GLN A 81 21.13 -3.23 3.77
CA GLN A 81 20.59 -2.67 5.02
C GLN A 81 19.61 -3.62 5.73
N CYS A 82 19.15 -4.69 5.07
CA CYS A 82 18.32 -5.71 5.68
C CYS A 82 19.20 -6.63 6.54
N GLY A 83 19.32 -6.30 7.83
CA GLY A 83 20.29 -6.87 8.77
C GLY A 83 20.20 -8.37 9.08
N VAL A 84 19.41 -9.16 8.36
CA VAL A 84 19.41 -10.63 8.42
C VAL A 84 18.93 -11.20 7.08
N PRO A 85 19.66 -12.15 6.46
CA PRO A 85 19.18 -12.78 5.24
C PRO A 85 17.92 -13.58 5.58
N CYS A 86 16.78 -13.17 5.02
CA CYS A 86 15.52 -13.90 5.03
C CYS A 86 15.65 -15.13 4.12
N LEU A 87 16.51 -16.09 4.51
CA LEU A 87 16.63 -17.37 3.81
C LEU A 87 15.35 -18.17 4.04
N GLY A 88 14.48 -18.14 3.04
CA GLY A 88 13.38 -19.07 2.90
C GLY A 88 13.92 -20.50 2.84
N ARG A 89 13.91 -21.19 3.98
CA ARG A 89 13.98 -22.65 3.99
C ARG A 89 12.61 -23.17 3.55
N ARG A 90 12.62 -23.92 2.46
CA ARG A 90 11.51 -24.82 2.07
C ARG A 90 11.22 -25.81 3.19
#